data_AF-A0A433ZW63-F1
#
_entry.id   AF-A0A433ZW63-F1
#
_cell.length_a   1.000
_cell.length_b   1.000
_cell.length_c   1.000
_cell.angle_alpha   90.00
_cell.angle_beta   90.00
_cell.angle_gamma   90.00
#
_symmetry.space_group_name_H-M   'P 1'
#
loop_
_entity.id
_entity.type
_entity.pdbx_description
1 polymer ?
#
loop_
_entity_poly.entity_id
_entity_poly.type
_entity_poly.pdbx_seq_one_letter_code
_entity_poly.pdbx_strand_id
1 'polypeptide(L)'
;MRRLKTLKPRIAVLKTTTVKPLDAVTRRVTGSQRQKRRFSMWKEDPHCASCRRLVGYPDGFELDHIIPLFKGGADTAENCQVLCIECHKAKTREELTG
;
A
#
# COMPACT_ATOMS: atom_id res chain seq x y z
N MET A 1 -49.75 -5.60 12.68
CA MET A 1 -49.11 -5.22 13.97
C MET A 1 -48.55 -3.81 13.85
N ARG A 2 -48.92 -2.88 14.75
CA ARG A 2 -48.56 -1.46 14.68
C ARG A 2 -47.29 -1.21 15.49
N ARG A 3 -46.23 -0.65 14.89
CA ARG A 3 -44.95 -0.38 15.59
C ARG A 3 -45.11 0.80 16.56
N LEU A 4 -44.57 0.65 17.77
CA LEU A 4 -44.49 1.73 18.76
C LEU A 4 -43.43 2.76 18.35
N LYS A 5 -43.73 4.06 18.53
CA LYS A 5 -42.78 5.15 18.31
C LYS A 5 -41.95 5.36 19.57
N THR A 6 -40.63 5.36 19.45
CA THR A 6 -39.71 5.65 20.56
C THR A 6 -39.47 7.16 20.72
N LEU A 7 -39.18 7.59 21.94
CA LEU A 7 -38.86 8.98 22.27
C LEU A 7 -37.40 9.30 21.92
N LYS A 8 -37.15 10.54 21.52
CA LYS A 8 -35.79 11.03 21.22
C LYS A 8 -34.97 11.13 22.52
N PRO A 9 -33.71 10.66 22.54
CA PRO A 9 -32.86 10.73 23.72
C PRO A 9 -32.62 12.20 24.13
N ARG A 10 -32.68 12.47 25.45
CA ARG A 10 -32.48 13.79 26.04
C ARG A 10 -31.02 14.19 26.23
N ILE A 11 -30.11 13.23 26.13
CA ILE A 11 -28.67 13.44 26.30
C ILE A 11 -28.03 13.30 24.92
N ALA A 12 -27.31 14.35 24.50
CA ALA A 12 -26.49 14.30 23.30
C ALA A 12 -25.22 13.50 23.62
N VAL A 13 -24.96 12.45 22.84
CA VAL A 13 -23.68 11.74 22.90
C VAL A 13 -22.61 12.71 22.40
N LEU A 14 -21.63 13.02 23.25
CA LEU A 14 -20.46 13.79 22.83
C LEU A 14 -19.74 13.01 21.73
N LYS A 15 -19.50 13.67 20.59
CA LYS A 15 -18.67 13.10 19.53
C LYS A 15 -17.25 13.02 20.07
N THR A 16 -16.86 11.86 20.58
CA THR A 16 -15.46 11.49 20.78
C THR A 16 -14.83 11.23 19.41
N THR A 17 -14.76 12.26 18.58
CA THR A 17 -13.98 12.20 17.35
C THR A 17 -12.58 11.76 17.71
N THR A 18 -12.11 10.70 17.08
CA THR A 18 -10.76 10.17 17.20
C THR A 18 -9.79 11.34 17.11
N VAL A 19 -9.11 11.64 18.23
CA VAL A 19 -8.07 12.65 18.25
C VAL A 19 -6.99 12.18 17.28
N LYS A 20 -6.72 12.97 16.24
CA LYS A 20 -5.60 12.67 15.35
C LYS A 20 -4.32 12.82 16.19
N PRO A 21 -3.50 11.78 16.34
CA PRO A 21 -2.24 11.92 17.06
C PRO A 21 -1.39 13.01 16.38
N LEU A 22 -0.74 13.83 17.20
CA LEU A 22 0.10 14.96 16.77
C LEU A 22 1.47 14.51 16.23
N ASP A 23 1.78 13.22 16.34
CA ASP A 23 3.10 12.71 16.01
C ASP A 23 3.19 12.29 14.54
N ALA A 24 3.78 13.18 13.76
CA ALA A 24 4.23 13.00 12.38
C ALA A 24 5.42 12.03 12.26
N VAL A 25 5.44 10.95 13.04
CA VAL A 25 6.32 9.81 12.76
C VAL A 25 5.69 9.08 11.58
N THR A 26 6.06 9.53 10.37
CA THR A 26 5.83 8.90 9.07
C THR A 26 4.61 7.99 9.03
N ARG A 27 3.42 8.60 8.88
CA ARG A 27 2.15 7.87 8.75
C ARG A 27 2.30 6.81 7.65
N ARG A 28 2.48 5.54 8.03
CA ARG A 28 2.67 4.43 7.09
C ARG A 28 1.54 4.46 6.06
N VAL A 29 1.90 4.37 4.78
CA VAL A 29 0.92 4.30 3.70
C VAL A 29 0.18 2.97 3.79
N THR A 30 -1.07 3.00 4.28
CA THR A 30 -1.89 1.81 4.49
C THR A 30 -3.12 1.81 3.57
N GLY A 31 -3.70 0.62 3.39
CA GLY A 31 -5.01 0.42 2.75
C GLY A 31 -5.12 1.00 1.34
N SER A 32 -6.10 1.88 1.13
CA SER A 32 -6.48 2.41 -0.18
C SER A 32 -5.37 3.21 -0.87
N GLN A 33 -4.56 3.95 -0.10
CA GLN A 33 -3.44 4.71 -0.67
C GLN A 33 -2.36 3.78 -1.23
N ARG A 34 -2.10 2.66 -0.56
CA ARG A 34 -1.16 1.64 -1.05
C ARG A 34 -1.66 1.00 -2.35
N GLN A 35 -2.95 0.69 -2.42
CA GLN A 35 -3.58 0.14 -3.63
C GLN A 35 -3.55 1.14 -4.79
N LYS A 36 -3.84 2.42 -4.54
CA LYS A 36 -3.72 3.48 -5.55
C LYS A 36 -2.30 3.60 -6.08
N ARG A 37 -1.29 3.55 -5.20
CA ARG A 37 0.12 3.57 -5.60
C ARG A 37 0.47 2.37 -6.48
N ARG A 38 0.09 1.15 -6.04
CA ARG A 38 0.27 -0.08 -6.85
C ARG A 38 -0.35 0.06 -8.24
N PHE A 39 -1.59 0.54 -8.31
CA PHE A 39 -2.29 0.72 -9.57
C PHE A 39 -1.65 1.81 -10.44
N SER A 40 -1.23 2.94 -9.87
CA SER A 40 -0.58 4.02 -10.62
C SER A 40 0.72 3.56 -11.28
N MET A 41 1.57 2.87 -10.52
CA MET A 41 2.87 2.38 -11.02
C MET A 41 2.67 1.33 -12.11
N TRP A 42 1.74 0.39 -11.90
CA TRP A 42 1.40 -0.62 -12.90
C TRP A 42 0.77 -0.02 -14.17
N LYS A 43 -0.05 1.02 -14.03
CA LYS A 43 -0.69 1.70 -15.17
C LYS A 43 0.33 2.44 -16.04
N GLU A 44 1.40 2.95 -15.43
CA GLU A 44 2.48 3.64 -16.14
C GLU A 44 3.34 2.68 -16.95
N ASP A 45 3.79 1.57 -16.33
CA ASP A 45 4.44 0.47 -17.04
C ASP A 45 3.99 -0.90 -16.48
N PRO A 46 3.12 -1.64 -17.18
CA PRO A 46 2.62 -2.94 -16.74
C PRO A 46 3.60 -4.09 -17.05
N HIS A 47 4.88 -3.79 -17.31
CA HIS A 47 5.91 -4.78 -17.57
C HIS A 47 6.85 -4.94 -16.39
N CYS A 48 7.34 -6.17 -16.19
CA CYS A 48 8.40 -6.43 -15.22
C CYS A 48 9.67 -5.64 -15.59
N ALA A 49 10.25 -4.90 -14.65
CA ALA A 49 11.48 -4.14 -14.88
C ALA A 49 12.69 -5.04 -15.22
N SER A 50 12.71 -6.28 -14.72
CA SER A 50 13.80 -7.24 -14.97
C SER A 50 13.63 -8.02 -16.29
N CYS A 51 12.48 -8.67 -16.50
CA CYS A 51 12.28 -9.56 -17.65
C CYS A 51 11.41 -8.98 -18.78
N ARG A 52 10.89 -7.76 -18.62
CA ARG A 52 10.02 -7.05 -19.57
C ARG A 52 8.73 -7.77 -19.97
N ARG A 53 8.37 -8.86 -19.31
CA ARG A 53 7.09 -9.56 -19.50
C ARG A 53 5.94 -8.70 -18.95
N LEU A 54 4.82 -8.67 -19.67
CA LEU A 54 3.57 -8.08 -19.18
C LEU A 54 3.08 -8.84 -17.92
N VAL A 55 2.75 -8.09 -16.87
CA VAL A 55 2.24 -8.64 -15.61
C VAL A 55 0.80 -8.21 -15.36
N GLY A 56 -0.01 -9.14 -14.85
CA GLY A 56 -1.43 -8.89 -14.57
C GLY A 56 -1.66 -8.15 -13.25
N TYR A 57 -2.60 -7.22 -13.21
CA TYR A 57 -3.11 -6.61 -11.97
C TYR A 57 -4.27 -7.45 -11.39
N PRO A 58 -4.42 -7.58 -10.05
CA PRO A 58 -3.58 -7.01 -8.98
C PRO A 58 -2.44 -7.91 -8.51
N ASP A 59 -2.49 -9.21 -8.82
CA ASP A 59 -1.69 -10.26 -8.16
C ASP A 59 -0.53 -10.80 -9.01
N GLY A 60 -0.38 -10.35 -10.25
CA GLY A 60 0.69 -10.80 -11.16
C GLY A 60 2.04 -10.13 -10.93
N PHE A 61 2.13 -9.21 -9.98
CA PHE A 61 3.35 -8.43 -9.71
C PHE A 61 3.47 -8.00 -8.25
N GLU A 62 4.71 -7.69 -7.88
CA GLU A 62 5.03 -6.99 -6.65
C GLU A 62 5.71 -5.65 -6.94
N LEU A 63 5.43 -4.68 -6.08
CA LEU A 63 6.19 -3.42 -6.05
C LEU A 63 7.38 -3.61 -5.13
N ASP A 64 8.56 -3.51 -5.70
CA ASP A 64 9.82 -3.77 -5.01
C ASP A 64 10.73 -2.54 -5.08
N HIS A 65 11.58 -2.36 -4.07
CA HIS A 65 12.51 -1.24 -4.03
C HIS A 65 13.76 -1.55 -4.86
N ILE A 66 14.23 -0.65 -5.72
CA ILE A 66 15.48 -0.83 -6.49
C ILE A 66 16.66 -0.92 -5.51
N ILE A 67 16.74 0.04 -4.59
CA ILE A 67 17.63 0.01 -3.43
C ILE A 67 16.78 -0.39 -2.22
N PRO A 68 17.08 -1.52 -1.55
CA PRO A 68 16.33 -1.96 -0.38
C PRO A 68 16.35 -0.92 0.75
N LEU A 69 15.24 -0.84 1.50
CA LEU A 69 15.12 0.05 2.66
C LEU A 69 16.26 -0.17 3.68
N PHE A 70 16.67 -1.43 3.90
CA PHE A 70 17.74 -1.75 4.85
C PHE A 70 19.14 -1.31 4.37
N LYS A 71 19.33 -1.11 3.06
CA LYS A 71 20.55 -0.54 2.47
C LYS A 71 20.49 0.99 2.34
N GLY A 72 19.49 1.65 2.96
CA GLY A 72 19.30 3.10 2.92
C GLY A 72 18.45 3.61 1.76
N GLY A 73 17.73 2.72 1.06
CA GLY A 73 16.79 3.13 0.01
C GLY A 73 15.62 3.95 0.55
N ALA A 74 15.14 4.91 -0.23
CA ALA A 74 13.95 5.71 0.10
C ALA A 74 12.66 5.02 -0.36
N ASP A 75 11.55 5.17 0.36
CA ASP A 75 10.23 4.69 -0.10
C ASP A 75 9.56 5.71 -1.05
N THR A 76 10.25 6.03 -2.14
CA THR A 76 9.75 6.93 -3.20
C THR A 76 9.22 6.14 -4.40
N ALA A 77 8.40 6.77 -5.24
CA ALA A 77 7.96 6.14 -6.49
C ALA A 77 9.15 5.79 -7.39
N GLU A 78 10.15 6.68 -7.47
CA GLU A 78 11.37 6.51 -8.27
C GLU A 78 12.21 5.29 -7.85
N ASN A 79 12.26 4.99 -6.55
CA ASN A 79 12.96 3.81 -6.04
C ASN A 79 12.09 2.55 -6.08
N CYS A 80 10.88 2.58 -6.65
CA CYS A 80 10.01 1.41 -6.72
C CYS A 80 9.83 0.95 -8.16
N GLN A 81 9.86 -0.37 -8.36
CA GLN A 81 9.72 -1.00 -9.66
C GLN A 81 8.69 -2.13 -9.61
N VAL A 82 8.01 -2.34 -10.72
CA VAL A 82 7.09 -3.47 -10.93
C VAL A 82 7.91 -4.70 -11.29
N LEU A 83 7.82 -5.76 -10.48
CA LEU A 83 8.47 -7.04 -10.76
C LEU A 83 7.44 -8.18 -10.79
N CYS A 84 7.60 -9.12 -11.71
CA CYS A 84 6.86 -10.37 -11.62
C CYS A 84 7.31 -11.17 -10.39
N ILE A 85 6.44 -12.07 -9.92
CA ILE A 85 6.68 -12.89 -8.72
C ILE A 85 8.01 -13.67 -8.81
N GLU A 86 8.37 -14.16 -10.01
CA GLU A 86 9.60 -14.92 -10.25
C GLU A 86 10.84 -14.04 -10.07
N CYS A 87 10.88 -12.89 -10.75
CA CYS A 87 12.00 -11.94 -10.66
C CYS A 87 12.13 -11.36 -9.25
N HIS A 88 11.01 -11.06 -8.59
CA HIS A 88 11.00 -10.58 -7.21
C HIS A 88 11.66 -11.60 -6.27
N LYS A 89 11.25 -12.88 -6.34
CA LYS A 89 11.85 -13.96 -5.53
C LYS A 89 13.35 -14.12 -5.81
N ALA A 90 13.77 -14.00 -7.07
CA ALA A 90 15.19 -14.06 -7.43
C ALA A 90 15.99 -12.93 -6.77
N LYS A 91 15.50 -11.68 -6.89
CA LYS A 91 16.11 -10.50 -6.26
C LYS A 91 16.18 -10.61 -4.74
N THR A 92 15.09 -11.02 -4.07
CA THR A 92 15.10 -11.21 -2.61
C THR A 92 16.16 -12.21 -2.17
N ARG A 93 16.35 -13.30 -2.93
CA ARG A 93 17.39 -14.30 -2.66
C ARG A 93 18.79 -13.74 -2.79
N GLU A 94 19.05 -12.99 -3.87
CA GLU A 94 20.34 -12.32 -4.11
C GLU A 94 20.65 -11.31 -3.01
N GLU A 95 19.66 -10.51 -2.60
CA GLU A 95 19.80 -9.52 -1.53
C GLU A 95 20.05 -10.11 -0.14
N LEU A 96 19.56 -11.33 0.13
CA LEU A 96 19.82 -12.04 1.39
C LEU A 96 21.18 -12.74 1.42
N THR A 97 21.76 -13.03 0.25
CA THR A 97 23.03 -13.79 0.15
C THR A 97 24.26 -12.87 0.20
N GLY A 98 24.10 -11.56 -0.05
CA GLY A 98 25.19 -10.58 -0.08
C GLY A 98 25.00 -9.39 0.85
#